data_AF-A0A953N2R4-F1
#
_entry.id   AF-A0A953N2R4-F1
#
_cell.length_a   1.000
_cell.length_b   1.000
_cell.length_c   1.000
_cell.angle_alpha   90.00
_cell.angle_beta   90.00
_cell.angle_gamma   90.00
#
_symmetry.space_group_name_H-M   'P 1'
#
loop_
_entity.id
_entity.type
_entity.pdbx_description
1 polymer ?
#
loop_
_entity_poly.entity_id
_entity_poly.type
_entity_poly.pdbx_seq_one_letter_code
_entity_poly.pdbx_strand_id
1 'polypeptide(L)'
;MKRFTIKHIFCTVLLGIFLMQTQFAQVGIGTVTPRGALDIGSNSYGIVYPRVALTANNVQTPVVNPNGGNIVEGTMVYNTTQTMNATNNVYPGIYAWNGTKWAPQFIMEEYKKYSQTGGCQRTTIRESNGNPNPNDDENIAGLTNQTFTPKYSGTYKVEVRANFGAGELIDFTNLDAISLATSEGAFFFTMSGLGVDIDPTSSTYDYTEGWLYTHSYATHNSNTAPAQQDNTKLHNSALVYHLELVGGTTYNFNFSICITTGHTYFLNNGDSGNGQGHVGHDRPCTVEFTFLKEN
;
A
#
# COMPACT_ATOMS: atom_id res chain seq x y z
N MET A 1 -75.15 -39.82 30.96
CA MET A 1 -73.68 -39.80 30.76
C MET A 1 -73.30 -40.94 29.83
N LYS A 2 -72.84 -40.67 28.59
CA LYS A 2 -72.37 -41.71 27.67
C LYS A 2 -71.01 -42.23 28.20
N ARG A 3 -70.92 -43.52 28.55
CA ARG A 3 -69.68 -44.15 29.01
C ARG A 3 -68.77 -44.39 27.80
N PHE A 4 -67.68 -43.63 27.69
CA PHE A 4 -66.60 -43.96 26.77
C PHE A 4 -66.00 -45.30 27.20
N THR A 5 -66.07 -46.32 26.35
CA THR A 5 -65.47 -47.63 26.66
C THR A 5 -63.96 -47.57 26.49
N ILE A 6 -63.22 -48.33 27.29
CA ILE A 6 -61.74 -48.37 27.33
C ILE A 6 -61.12 -48.52 25.93
N LYS A 7 -61.78 -49.23 25.02
CA LYS A 7 -61.37 -49.39 23.61
C LYS A 7 -61.29 -48.06 22.86
N HIS A 8 -62.19 -47.12 23.12
CA HIS A 8 -62.18 -45.80 22.48
C HIS A 8 -61.03 -44.96 22.98
N ILE A 9 -60.80 -44.94 24.31
CA ILE A 9 -59.68 -44.23 24.93
C ILE A 9 -58.34 -44.77 24.41
N PHE A 10 -58.22 -46.09 24.30
CA PHE A 10 -57.03 -46.74 23.74
C PHE A 10 -56.79 -46.34 22.29
N CYS A 11 -57.85 -46.31 21.47
CA CYS A 11 -57.75 -45.91 20.07
C CYS A 11 -57.35 -44.43 19.89
N THR A 12 -57.87 -43.51 20.71
CA THR A 12 -57.45 -42.10 20.67
C THR A 12 -56.01 -41.90 21.13
N VAL A 13 -55.55 -42.64 22.14
CA VAL A 13 -54.14 -42.58 22.58
C VAL A 13 -53.21 -43.10 21.50
N LEU A 14 -53.56 -44.22 20.84
CA LEU A 14 -52.77 -44.77 19.74
C LEU A 14 -52.68 -43.81 18.54
N LEU A 15 -53.80 -43.16 18.20
CA LEU A 15 -53.85 -42.14 17.15
C LEU A 15 -53.01 -40.90 17.52
N GLY A 16 -53.05 -40.46 18.79
CA GLY A 16 -52.24 -39.35 19.28
C GLY A 16 -50.74 -39.62 19.24
N ILE A 17 -50.32 -40.86 19.53
CA ILE A 17 -48.91 -41.28 19.41
C ILE A 17 -48.47 -41.34 17.94
N PHE A 18 -49.36 -41.75 17.03
CA PHE A 18 -49.04 -41.80 15.59
C PHE A 18 -48.90 -40.42 14.94
N LEU A 19 -49.48 -39.38 15.56
CA LEU A 19 -49.40 -37.99 15.11
C LEU A 19 -48.14 -37.24 15.61
N MET A 20 -47.36 -37.84 16.52
CA MET A 20 -46.11 -37.27 17.04
C MET A 20 -44.95 -37.58 16.08
N GLN A 21 -44.93 -36.94 14.91
CA GLN A 21 -43.78 -37.02 14.00
C GLN A 21 -42.83 -35.84 14.26
N THR A 22 -41.59 -36.15 14.62
CA THR A 22 -40.50 -35.17 14.72
C THR A 22 -40.15 -34.70 13.31
N GLN A 23 -40.52 -33.47 12.95
CA GLN A 23 -40.11 -32.88 11.68
C GLN A 23 -38.73 -32.23 11.85
N PHE A 24 -37.82 -32.62 10.97
CA PHE A 24 -36.49 -32.07 10.86
C PHE A 24 -36.56 -30.78 10.02
N ALA A 25 -36.24 -29.63 10.63
CA ALA A 25 -36.40 -28.30 10.01
C ALA A 25 -35.19 -27.84 9.17
N GLN A 26 -34.28 -28.74 8.79
CA GLN A 26 -33.17 -28.41 7.92
C GLN A 26 -33.54 -28.43 6.43
N VAL A 27 -33.08 -27.42 5.70
CA VAL A 27 -33.31 -27.26 4.27
C VAL A 27 -32.09 -27.76 3.51
N GLY A 28 -32.22 -28.91 2.85
CA GLY A 28 -31.27 -29.38 1.84
C GLY A 28 -31.69 -28.89 0.46
N ILE A 29 -30.83 -28.15 -0.24
CA ILE A 29 -31.03 -27.78 -1.65
C ILE A 29 -30.03 -28.59 -2.48
N GLY A 30 -30.51 -29.53 -3.28
CA GLY A 30 -29.63 -30.43 -4.05
C GLY A 30 -28.97 -31.55 -3.22
N THR A 31 -29.39 -31.74 -1.96
CA THR A 31 -28.95 -32.85 -1.09
C THR A 31 -30.12 -33.36 -0.23
N VAL A 32 -30.20 -34.67 -0.04
CA VAL A 32 -31.19 -35.32 0.85
C VAL A 32 -30.63 -35.60 2.25
N THR A 33 -29.34 -35.38 2.47
CA THR A 33 -28.64 -35.53 3.76
C THR A 33 -27.97 -34.21 4.17
N PRO A 34 -28.76 -33.15 4.44
CA PRO A 34 -28.23 -31.85 4.85
C PRO A 34 -27.39 -31.95 6.13
N ARG A 35 -26.22 -31.30 6.15
CA ARG A 35 -25.25 -31.25 7.26
C ARG A 35 -25.42 -30.04 8.18
N GLY A 36 -26.35 -29.15 7.88
CA GLY A 36 -26.66 -27.97 8.67
C GLY A 36 -28.11 -27.52 8.43
N ALA A 37 -28.53 -26.44 9.08
CA ALA A 37 -29.88 -25.90 8.91
C ALA A 37 -30.18 -25.50 7.44
N LEU A 38 -29.16 -25.06 6.71
CA LEU A 38 -29.14 -24.91 5.26
C LEU A 38 -27.90 -25.64 4.72
N ASP A 39 -28.10 -26.56 3.79
CA ASP A 39 -27.03 -27.26 3.08
C ASP A 39 -27.33 -27.26 1.58
N ILE A 40 -26.36 -26.79 0.78
CA ILE A 40 -26.50 -26.66 -0.67
C ILE A 40 -25.53 -27.62 -1.33
N GLY A 41 -26.06 -28.73 -1.85
CA GLY A 41 -25.32 -29.73 -2.61
C GLY A 41 -25.28 -29.36 -4.09
N SER A 42 -24.15 -28.82 -4.55
CA SER A 42 -23.96 -28.43 -5.94
C SER A 42 -22.48 -28.53 -6.34
N ASN A 43 -22.21 -29.12 -7.51
CA ASN A 43 -20.86 -29.22 -8.08
C ASN A 43 -20.59 -28.18 -9.18
N SER A 44 -21.61 -27.41 -9.58
CA SER A 44 -21.55 -26.53 -10.76
C SER A 44 -22.12 -25.12 -10.53
N TYR A 45 -22.85 -24.92 -9.44
CA TYR A 45 -23.53 -23.67 -9.10
C TYR A 45 -23.12 -23.17 -7.71
N GLY A 46 -23.02 -21.85 -7.55
CA GLY A 46 -22.71 -21.20 -6.28
C GLY A 46 -23.92 -20.50 -5.65
N ILE A 47 -23.67 -19.79 -4.55
CA ILE A 47 -24.67 -18.98 -3.85
C ILE A 47 -24.52 -17.52 -4.31
N VAL A 48 -25.62 -16.90 -4.71
CA VAL A 48 -25.67 -15.45 -4.94
C VAL A 48 -26.28 -14.81 -3.70
N TYR A 49 -25.46 -14.08 -2.93
CA TYR A 49 -25.94 -13.28 -1.82
C TYR A 49 -26.83 -12.13 -2.31
N PRO A 50 -27.82 -11.67 -1.52
CA PRO A 50 -28.58 -10.47 -1.84
C PRO A 50 -27.65 -9.30 -2.15
N ARG A 51 -27.84 -8.69 -3.33
CA ARG A 51 -27.00 -7.58 -3.81
C ARG A 51 -27.61 -6.27 -3.34
N VAL A 52 -26.87 -5.53 -2.52
CA VAL A 52 -27.35 -4.28 -1.91
C VAL A 52 -26.32 -3.17 -2.07
N ALA A 53 -26.80 -1.93 -2.13
CA ALA A 53 -25.96 -0.75 -2.13
C ALA A 53 -25.83 -0.23 -0.70
N LEU A 54 -24.79 -0.66 0.02
CA LEU A 54 -24.50 -0.13 1.36
C LEU A 54 -24.02 1.33 1.25
N THR A 55 -24.35 2.14 2.24
CA THR A 55 -23.96 3.56 2.29
C THR A 55 -22.84 3.85 3.28
N ALA A 56 -22.68 2.99 4.29
CA ALA A 56 -21.57 3.00 5.24
C ALA A 56 -21.51 1.64 5.95
N ASN A 57 -20.34 1.27 6.46
CA ASN A 57 -20.18 -0.02 7.15
C ASN A 57 -20.87 -0.01 8.53
N ASN A 58 -21.13 1.14 9.15
CA ASN A 58 -21.78 1.25 10.46
C ASN A 58 -23.31 1.47 10.37
N VAL A 59 -23.91 1.33 9.19
CA VAL A 59 -25.34 1.57 8.96
C VAL A 59 -26.02 0.30 8.45
N GLN A 60 -27.07 -0.17 9.14
CA GLN A 60 -27.79 -1.39 8.77
C GLN A 60 -28.53 -1.27 7.43
N THR A 61 -29.11 -0.10 7.15
CA THR A 61 -29.86 0.13 5.91
C THR A 61 -28.93 0.04 4.69
N PRO A 62 -29.42 -0.43 3.54
CA PRO A 62 -30.82 -0.71 3.19
C PRO A 62 -31.33 -2.10 3.61
N VAL A 63 -30.53 -2.91 4.31
CA VAL A 63 -30.96 -4.26 4.72
C VAL A 63 -31.90 -4.14 5.91
N VAL A 64 -33.06 -4.80 5.83
CA VAL A 64 -34.11 -4.74 6.85
C VAL A 64 -34.44 -6.14 7.38
N ASN A 65 -34.82 -6.22 8.65
CA ASN A 65 -35.34 -7.45 9.23
C ASN A 65 -36.82 -7.59 8.83
N PRO A 66 -37.23 -8.70 8.17
CA PRO A 66 -38.63 -8.90 7.76
C PRO A 66 -39.59 -8.98 8.95
N ASN A 67 -39.12 -9.36 10.13
CA ASN A 67 -39.92 -9.40 11.36
C ASN A 67 -39.93 -8.05 12.12
N GLY A 68 -39.35 -6.99 11.53
CA GLY A 68 -39.13 -5.70 12.18
C GLY A 68 -37.92 -5.68 13.12
N GLY A 69 -37.55 -4.49 13.58
CA GLY A 69 -36.37 -4.27 14.42
C GLY A 69 -35.03 -4.35 13.67
N ASN A 70 -33.94 -4.51 14.43
CA ASN A 70 -32.58 -4.57 13.91
C ASN A 70 -32.35 -5.89 13.13
N ILE A 71 -31.49 -5.85 12.10
CA ILE A 71 -31.00 -7.07 11.45
C ILE A 71 -30.18 -7.91 12.43
N VAL A 72 -30.23 -9.23 12.27
CA VAL A 72 -29.56 -10.19 13.15
C VAL A 72 -28.08 -10.28 12.80
N GLU A 73 -27.22 -10.43 13.81
CA GLU A 73 -25.80 -10.76 13.62
C GLU A 73 -25.65 -12.02 12.73
N GLY A 74 -24.68 -12.00 11.83
CA GLY A 74 -24.48 -13.03 10.81
C GLY A 74 -25.29 -12.83 9.53
N THR A 75 -26.10 -11.77 9.42
CA THR A 75 -26.74 -11.40 8.14
C THR A 75 -25.66 -11.12 7.09
N MET A 76 -25.70 -11.80 5.94
CA MET A 76 -24.70 -11.64 4.87
C MET A 76 -25.32 -11.07 3.59
N VAL A 77 -24.61 -10.13 2.96
CA VAL A 77 -25.00 -9.50 1.69
C VAL A 77 -23.79 -9.29 0.78
N TYR A 78 -24.02 -9.16 -0.52
CA TYR A 78 -23.01 -8.65 -1.45
C TYR A 78 -23.23 -7.14 -1.62
N ASN A 79 -22.28 -6.34 -1.14
CA ASN A 79 -22.29 -4.91 -1.37
C ASN A 79 -21.88 -4.58 -2.81
N THR A 80 -22.61 -3.68 -3.47
CA THR A 80 -22.33 -3.25 -4.86
C THR A 80 -21.73 -1.86 -4.98
N THR A 81 -21.63 -1.11 -3.89
CA THR A 81 -21.19 0.29 -3.89
C THR A 81 -19.78 0.45 -3.35
N GLN A 82 -19.09 1.48 -3.83
CA GLN A 82 -17.91 2.03 -3.18
C GLN A 82 -18.26 3.40 -2.63
N THR A 83 -17.90 3.67 -1.37
CA THR A 83 -18.08 4.98 -0.75
C THR A 83 -16.74 5.67 -0.52
N MET A 84 -16.76 7.00 -0.45
CA MET A 84 -15.58 7.85 -0.29
C MET A 84 -15.79 8.87 0.83
N ASN A 85 -16.29 8.40 1.99
CA ASN A 85 -16.66 9.24 3.13
C ASN A 85 -15.51 9.43 4.14
N ALA A 86 -14.26 9.10 3.75
CA ALA A 86 -13.05 8.98 4.59
C ALA A 86 -13.12 7.93 5.72
N THR A 87 -14.26 7.78 6.40
CA THR A 87 -14.53 6.80 7.48
C THR A 87 -15.70 5.90 7.12
N ASN A 88 -15.77 4.72 7.76
CA ASN A 88 -16.88 3.77 7.61
C ASN A 88 -17.16 3.37 6.15
N ASN A 89 -16.12 3.34 5.32
CA ASN A 89 -16.30 3.07 3.90
C ASN A 89 -16.73 1.62 3.64
N VAL A 90 -17.44 1.44 2.54
CA VAL A 90 -17.75 0.13 1.98
C VAL A 90 -17.18 0.03 0.58
N TYR A 91 -16.81 -1.17 0.18
CA TYR A 91 -16.30 -1.50 -1.15
C TYR A 91 -17.08 -2.69 -1.71
N PRO A 92 -17.10 -2.91 -3.02
CA PRO A 92 -17.77 -4.07 -3.58
C PRO A 92 -17.21 -5.38 -3.00
N GLY A 93 -18.08 -6.24 -2.46
CA GLY A 93 -17.67 -7.48 -1.81
C GLY A 93 -18.73 -8.05 -0.87
N ILE A 94 -18.45 -9.22 -0.29
CA ILE A 94 -19.33 -9.85 0.70
C ILE A 94 -19.12 -9.19 2.06
N TYR A 95 -20.21 -8.87 2.74
CA TYR A 95 -20.22 -8.34 4.10
C TYR A 95 -21.10 -9.20 5.00
N ALA A 96 -20.68 -9.34 6.26
CA ALA A 96 -21.47 -9.94 7.33
C ALA A 96 -21.74 -8.88 8.41
N TRP A 97 -22.99 -8.74 8.85
CA TRP A 97 -23.35 -7.89 9.97
C TRP A 97 -22.84 -8.50 11.28
N ASN A 98 -22.02 -7.79 12.03
CA ASN A 98 -21.46 -8.30 13.30
C ASN A 98 -22.25 -7.84 14.55
N GLY A 99 -23.47 -7.34 14.37
CA GLY A 99 -24.26 -6.72 15.44
C GLY A 99 -24.19 -5.19 15.46
N THR A 100 -23.05 -4.61 15.04
CA THR A 100 -22.80 -3.15 15.10
C THR A 100 -22.38 -2.56 13.76
N LYS A 101 -21.65 -3.31 12.92
CA LYS A 101 -21.18 -2.90 11.60
C LYS A 101 -21.15 -4.06 10.62
N TRP A 102 -21.22 -3.74 9.33
CA TRP A 102 -20.89 -4.60 8.21
C TRP A 102 -19.38 -4.86 8.22
N ALA A 103 -19.00 -6.08 8.56
CA ALA A 103 -17.63 -6.56 8.47
C ALA A 103 -17.36 -7.14 7.08
N PRO A 104 -16.37 -6.63 6.34
CA PRO A 104 -15.99 -7.20 5.05
C PRO A 104 -15.51 -8.64 5.23
N GLN A 105 -15.93 -9.54 4.35
CA GLN A 105 -15.50 -10.94 4.32
C GLN A 105 -14.45 -11.16 3.21
N PHE A 106 -13.57 -10.18 3.06
CA PHE A 106 -12.44 -10.17 2.14
C PHE A 106 -11.29 -9.40 2.77
N ILE A 107 -10.08 -9.70 2.34
CA ILE A 107 -8.88 -9.01 2.81
C ILE A 107 -8.76 -7.67 2.07
N MET A 108 -8.53 -6.61 2.82
CA MET A 108 -8.22 -5.30 2.26
C MET A 108 -6.71 -5.13 2.26
N GLU A 109 -6.11 -5.31 1.09
CA GLU A 109 -4.68 -5.19 0.86
C GLU A 109 -4.44 -4.43 -0.43
N GLU A 110 -3.47 -3.54 -0.40
CA GLU A 110 -2.94 -2.88 -1.58
C GLU A 110 -1.45 -2.63 -1.40
N TYR A 111 -0.70 -2.96 -2.44
CA TYR A 111 0.71 -2.65 -2.55
C TYR A 111 0.99 -2.14 -3.96
N LYS A 112 1.71 -1.02 -4.06
CA LYS A 112 2.16 -0.49 -5.34
C LYS A 112 3.58 0.04 -5.21
N LYS A 113 4.47 -0.43 -6.08
CA LYS A 113 5.86 0.01 -6.18
C LYS A 113 6.10 0.72 -7.50
N TYR A 114 6.69 1.90 -7.40
CA TYR A 114 7.30 2.63 -8.50
C TYR A 114 8.81 2.49 -8.37
N SER A 115 9.48 2.18 -9.46
CA SER A 115 10.93 1.99 -9.48
C SER A 115 11.54 2.90 -10.53
N GLN A 116 12.71 3.42 -10.22
CA GLN A 116 13.54 4.12 -11.18
C GLN A 116 13.73 3.28 -12.46
N THR A 117 13.72 3.94 -13.60
CA THR A 117 13.97 3.37 -14.93
C THR A 117 15.38 3.69 -15.41
N GLY A 118 15.92 2.88 -16.32
CA GLY A 118 17.24 3.09 -16.91
C GLY A 118 18.41 2.56 -16.08
N GLY A 119 18.35 2.60 -14.74
CA GLY A 119 19.44 2.19 -13.86
C GLY A 119 20.70 3.05 -14.03
N CYS A 120 21.52 3.18 -12.99
CA CYS A 120 22.75 3.98 -13.01
C CYS A 120 22.58 5.37 -13.68
N GLN A 121 21.55 6.11 -13.30
CA GLN A 121 21.34 7.46 -13.82
C GLN A 121 22.47 8.36 -13.31
N ARG A 122 23.21 8.99 -14.23
CA ARG A 122 24.25 9.96 -13.90
C ARG A 122 23.63 11.33 -13.63
N THR A 123 24.12 12.01 -12.60
CA THR A 123 23.61 13.30 -12.13
C THR A 123 24.78 14.24 -11.82
N THR A 124 24.67 15.49 -12.24
CA THR A 124 25.75 16.47 -12.14
C THR A 124 25.97 16.96 -10.70
N ILE A 125 27.21 17.37 -10.40
CA ILE A 125 27.54 18.04 -9.14
C ILE A 125 27.35 19.55 -9.32
N ARG A 126 26.43 20.15 -8.56
CA ARG A 126 26.05 21.56 -8.60
C ARG A 126 26.54 22.31 -7.36
N GLU A 127 27.85 22.30 -7.13
CA GLU A 127 28.49 22.94 -5.96
C GLU A 127 28.36 24.47 -5.98
N SER A 128 28.04 25.09 -7.12
CA SER A 128 27.79 26.53 -7.25
C SER A 128 26.70 27.08 -6.33
N ASN A 129 25.81 26.22 -5.82
CA ASN A 129 24.68 26.65 -5.01
C ASN A 129 24.99 26.70 -3.50
N GLY A 130 26.14 26.19 -3.04
CA GLY A 130 26.55 26.18 -1.61
C GLY A 130 25.64 25.36 -0.67
N ASN A 131 24.39 25.13 -1.05
CA ASN A 131 23.37 24.34 -0.38
C ASN A 131 22.50 23.67 -1.45
N PRO A 132 22.07 22.40 -1.27
CA PRO A 132 21.10 21.78 -2.14
C PRO A 132 19.82 22.62 -2.23
N ASN A 133 19.29 22.72 -3.45
CA ASN A 133 18.10 23.50 -3.74
C ASN A 133 17.12 22.61 -4.52
N PRO A 134 15.89 22.38 -4.03
CA PRO A 134 14.88 21.61 -4.75
C PRO A 134 14.46 22.24 -6.08
N ASN A 135 14.80 23.51 -6.34
CA ASN A 135 14.55 24.18 -7.63
C ASN A 135 15.68 23.98 -8.66
N ASP A 136 16.79 23.36 -8.27
CA ASP A 136 17.93 23.05 -9.15
C ASP A 136 18.32 21.57 -8.99
N ASP A 137 17.31 20.72 -9.05
CA ASP A 137 17.41 19.28 -8.93
C ASP A 137 17.37 18.58 -10.29
N GLU A 138 17.73 17.31 -10.28
CA GLU A 138 17.60 16.40 -11.40
C GLU A 138 16.58 15.32 -11.06
N ASN A 139 15.56 15.22 -11.89
CA ASN A 139 14.51 14.23 -11.78
C ASN A 139 15.06 12.80 -11.86
N ILE A 140 14.59 11.91 -10.99
CA ILE A 140 14.95 10.48 -11.06
C ILE A 140 14.04 9.79 -12.07
N ALA A 141 14.65 9.27 -13.14
CA ALA A 141 13.94 8.69 -14.29
C ALA A 141 12.94 7.62 -13.84
N GLY A 142 11.68 7.72 -14.28
CA GLY A 142 10.60 6.79 -13.92
C GLY A 142 9.92 7.07 -12.57
N LEU A 143 10.41 8.05 -11.79
CA LEU A 143 9.80 8.50 -10.54
C LEU A 143 9.37 9.98 -10.61
N THR A 144 9.12 10.46 -11.83
CA THR A 144 8.68 11.83 -12.14
C THR A 144 7.27 11.79 -12.72
N ASN A 145 6.47 12.80 -12.40
CA ASN A 145 5.07 12.98 -12.80
C ASN A 145 4.25 11.71 -12.58
N GLN A 146 4.49 11.02 -11.46
CA GLN A 146 3.81 9.79 -11.13
C GLN A 146 2.52 10.08 -10.38
N THR A 147 1.60 9.13 -10.47
CA THR A 147 0.31 9.22 -9.80
C THR A 147 0.01 7.93 -9.05
N PHE A 148 -0.50 8.04 -7.83
CA PHE A 148 -1.05 6.92 -7.07
C PHE A 148 -2.52 7.18 -6.76
N THR A 149 -3.39 6.23 -7.10
CA THR A 149 -4.82 6.27 -6.77
C THR A 149 -5.11 5.08 -5.86
N PRO A 150 -5.25 5.28 -4.54
CA PRO A 150 -5.49 4.19 -3.61
C PRO A 150 -6.81 3.49 -3.91
N LYS A 151 -6.86 2.18 -3.76
CA LYS A 151 -8.08 1.37 -3.85
C LYS A 151 -8.95 1.56 -2.62
N TYR A 152 -8.33 1.65 -1.44
CA TYR A 152 -9.01 1.78 -0.16
C TYR A 152 -8.65 3.11 0.52
N SER A 153 -9.61 3.73 1.20
CA SER A 153 -9.36 4.81 2.15
C SER A 153 -8.78 4.25 3.45
N GLY A 154 -7.75 4.90 3.98
CA GLY A 154 -7.12 4.53 5.24
C GLY A 154 -5.66 4.96 5.32
N THR A 155 -4.96 4.44 6.32
CA THR A 155 -3.53 4.69 6.50
C THR A 155 -2.71 3.88 5.49
N TYR A 156 -1.88 4.56 4.70
CA TYR A 156 -0.85 3.97 3.85
C TYR A 156 0.54 4.26 4.41
N LYS A 157 1.40 3.24 4.41
CA LYS A 157 2.84 3.45 4.50
C LYS A 157 3.35 3.85 3.12
N VAL A 158 3.98 5.01 3.02
CA VAL A 158 4.69 5.47 1.82
C VAL A 158 6.18 5.45 2.12
N GLU A 159 6.91 4.54 1.48
CA GLU A 159 8.35 4.37 1.68
C GLU A 159 9.11 4.84 0.44
N VAL A 160 9.94 5.87 0.59
CA VAL A 160 10.78 6.46 -0.45
C VAL A 160 12.22 6.03 -0.18
N ARG A 161 12.85 5.34 -1.13
CA ARG A 161 14.23 4.83 -0.99
C ARG A 161 15.13 5.46 -2.03
N ALA A 162 16.22 6.06 -1.56
CA ALA A 162 17.32 6.53 -2.38
C ALA A 162 18.48 5.52 -2.36
N ASN A 163 19.16 5.41 -3.49
CA ASN A 163 20.41 4.66 -3.63
C ASN A 163 21.41 5.53 -4.40
N PHE A 164 22.39 6.08 -3.69
CA PHE A 164 23.29 7.11 -4.20
C PHE A 164 24.75 6.64 -4.22
N GLY A 165 25.44 6.89 -5.32
CA GLY A 165 26.88 6.64 -5.47
C GLY A 165 27.63 7.89 -5.94
N ALA A 166 28.84 8.06 -5.44
CA ALA A 166 29.75 9.10 -5.90
C ALA A 166 30.29 8.82 -7.31
N GLY A 167 30.82 9.85 -7.97
CA GLY A 167 31.47 9.72 -9.27
C GLY A 167 32.88 9.13 -9.20
N GLU A 168 33.50 8.94 -10.36
CA GLU A 168 34.93 8.60 -10.46
C GLU A 168 35.82 9.78 -10.05
N LEU A 169 36.84 9.50 -9.25
CA LEU A 169 37.80 10.51 -8.77
C LEU A 169 38.96 10.70 -9.74
N ILE A 170 39.49 11.93 -9.73
CA ILE A 170 40.88 12.18 -10.15
C ILE A 170 41.86 11.77 -9.04
N ASP A 171 43.10 11.43 -9.42
CA ASP A 171 44.18 11.36 -8.44
C ASP A 171 44.60 12.78 -8.09
N PHE A 172 44.31 13.22 -6.86
CA PHE A 172 44.56 14.59 -6.41
C PHE A 172 45.58 14.66 -5.26
N THR A 173 45.97 13.52 -4.68
CA THR A 173 46.94 13.48 -3.58
C THR A 173 48.35 13.25 -4.13
N ASN A 174 49.23 14.25 -3.99
CA ASN A 174 50.65 14.08 -4.31
C ASN A 174 51.46 13.50 -3.14
N LEU A 175 50.88 13.45 -1.94
CA LEU A 175 51.54 12.99 -0.70
C LEU A 175 51.25 11.52 -0.38
N ASP A 176 50.13 11.00 -0.87
CA ASP A 176 49.68 9.63 -0.69
C ASP A 176 49.27 9.06 -2.04
N ALA A 177 49.32 7.73 -2.17
CA ALA A 177 48.87 7.03 -3.37
C ALA A 177 47.40 6.59 -3.28
N ILE A 178 46.63 7.18 -2.35
CA ILE A 178 45.21 6.93 -2.16
C ILE A 178 44.48 8.27 -2.01
N SER A 179 43.64 8.59 -2.99
CA SER A 179 42.70 9.69 -2.95
C SER A 179 41.33 9.18 -2.46
N LEU A 180 40.66 9.94 -1.57
CA LEU A 180 39.31 9.66 -1.05
C LEU A 180 38.52 10.96 -1.06
N ALA A 181 37.35 10.98 -1.67
CA ALA A 181 36.44 12.13 -1.58
C ALA A 181 35.00 11.68 -1.40
N THR A 182 34.22 12.60 -0.82
CA THR A 182 32.79 12.43 -0.56
C THR A 182 32.01 13.18 -1.63
N SER A 183 30.90 12.59 -2.07
CA SER A 183 29.83 13.30 -2.76
C SER A 183 28.58 13.23 -1.89
N GLU A 184 27.81 14.31 -1.85
CA GLU A 184 26.62 14.45 -0.99
C GLU A 184 25.39 14.61 -1.87
N GLY A 185 24.42 13.72 -1.72
CA GLY A 185 23.16 13.69 -2.46
C GLY A 185 22.00 14.09 -1.55
N ALA A 186 21.41 15.25 -1.83
CA ALA A 186 20.12 15.64 -1.29
C ALA A 186 19.03 15.20 -2.26
N PHE A 187 18.03 14.51 -1.75
CA PHE A 187 16.90 13.96 -2.48
C PHE A 187 15.63 14.69 -2.05
N PHE A 188 14.73 14.89 -3.01
CA PHE A 188 13.49 15.61 -2.79
C PHE A 188 12.32 14.77 -3.25
N PHE A 189 11.45 14.43 -2.31
CA PHE A 189 10.19 13.76 -2.58
C PHE A 189 9.05 14.77 -2.47
N THR A 190 8.28 14.94 -3.54
CA THR A 190 7.04 15.72 -3.48
C THR A 190 5.86 14.79 -3.54
N MET A 191 4.80 15.09 -2.79
CA MET A 191 3.52 14.42 -2.94
C MET A 191 2.39 15.37 -2.63
N SER A 192 1.39 15.44 -3.52
CA SER A 192 0.23 16.31 -3.35
C SER A 192 -1.08 15.60 -3.68
N GLY A 193 -2.11 15.95 -2.92
CA GLY A 193 -3.47 15.46 -3.11
C GLY A 193 -4.37 15.83 -1.93
N LEU A 194 -5.57 15.25 -1.87
CA LEU A 194 -6.50 15.57 -0.79
C LEU A 194 -5.90 15.20 0.58
N GLY A 195 -5.65 16.21 1.42
CA GLY A 195 -5.11 16.04 2.76
C GLY A 195 -3.61 15.71 2.82
N VAL A 196 -2.90 15.76 1.69
CA VAL A 196 -1.46 15.50 1.61
C VAL A 196 -0.79 16.65 0.85
N ASP A 197 0.20 17.27 1.49
CA ASP A 197 1.05 18.30 0.93
C ASP A 197 2.46 18.06 1.49
N ILE A 198 3.31 17.40 0.70
CA ILE A 198 4.72 17.20 1.00
C ILE A 198 5.47 18.01 -0.05
N ASP A 199 6.06 19.13 0.39
CA ASP A 199 6.72 20.08 -0.50
C ASP A 199 8.08 20.52 0.09
N PRO A 200 9.21 20.01 -0.43
CA PRO A 200 10.55 20.35 0.03
C PRO A 200 10.94 21.79 -0.30
N THR A 201 10.17 22.51 -1.12
CA THR A 201 10.39 23.95 -1.34
C THR A 201 9.80 24.82 -0.23
N SER A 202 8.90 24.27 0.59
CA SER A 202 8.20 25.01 1.66
C SER A 202 9.08 25.25 2.90
N SER A 203 10.13 24.44 3.08
CA SER A 203 11.00 24.46 4.26
C SER A 203 12.45 24.12 3.89
N THR A 204 13.37 24.45 4.79
CA THR A 204 14.78 24.07 4.64
C THR A 204 15.07 22.79 5.41
N TYR A 205 15.58 21.75 4.73
CA TYR A 205 16.04 20.49 5.34
C TYR A 205 15.05 19.86 6.32
N ASP A 206 13.88 19.50 5.83
CA ASP A 206 12.86 18.86 6.64
C ASP A 206 12.41 17.52 6.05
N TYR A 207 12.66 16.45 6.80
CA TYR A 207 12.26 15.09 6.46
C TYR A 207 10.73 14.93 6.39
N THR A 208 9.95 15.78 7.09
CA THR A 208 8.49 15.77 6.97
C THR A 208 8.02 16.40 5.66
N GLU A 209 8.81 17.31 5.10
CA GLU A 209 8.57 17.99 3.82
C GLU A 209 9.36 17.37 2.66
N GLY A 210 9.72 16.09 2.73
CA GLY A 210 10.27 15.39 1.57
C GLY A 210 11.78 15.50 1.37
N TRP A 211 12.52 16.16 2.27
CA TRP A 211 13.98 16.15 2.21
C TRP A 211 14.53 14.79 2.66
N LEU A 212 15.46 14.23 1.89
CA LEU A 212 16.22 13.04 2.27
C LEU A 212 17.69 13.29 1.94
N TYR A 213 18.58 13.04 2.89
CA TYR A 213 20.00 13.28 2.69
C TYR A 213 20.80 11.98 2.79
N THR A 214 21.78 11.82 1.91
CA THR A 214 22.79 10.76 2.00
C THR A 214 24.09 11.22 1.34
N HIS A 215 25.19 10.54 1.60
CA HIS A 215 26.48 10.81 0.99
C HIS A 215 27.12 9.48 0.60
N SER A 216 27.93 9.47 -0.45
CA SER A 216 28.70 8.31 -0.87
C SER A 216 30.16 8.71 -1.05
N TYR A 217 31.05 7.73 -1.01
CA TYR A 217 32.49 7.93 -1.11
C TYR A 217 33.02 7.27 -2.36
N ALA A 218 34.03 7.88 -2.94
CA ALA A 218 34.84 7.25 -3.97
C ALA A 218 36.30 7.20 -3.54
N THR A 219 37.05 6.22 -4.05
CA THR A 219 38.48 6.10 -3.82
C THR A 219 39.24 5.85 -5.12
N HIS A 220 40.42 6.45 -5.23
CA HIS A 220 41.40 6.16 -6.27
C HIS A 220 42.69 5.68 -5.60
N ASN A 221 43.20 4.51 -5.99
CA ASN A 221 44.42 3.92 -5.42
C ASN A 221 45.47 3.66 -6.50
N SER A 222 46.51 4.50 -6.52
CA SER A 222 47.64 4.45 -7.44
C SER A 222 48.80 3.56 -6.95
N ASN A 223 48.69 2.89 -5.78
CA ASN A 223 49.68 1.88 -5.33
C ASN A 223 49.67 0.57 -6.14
N THR A 224 48.75 0.45 -7.10
CA THR A 224 48.53 -0.76 -7.89
C THR A 224 48.60 -0.44 -9.39
N ALA A 225 48.96 -1.44 -10.20
CA ALA A 225 49.01 -1.33 -11.65
C ALA A 225 48.08 -2.39 -12.28
N PRO A 226 46.94 -2.01 -12.89
CA PRO A 226 46.42 -0.65 -13.04
C PRO A 226 45.90 -0.07 -11.71
N ALA A 227 45.85 1.28 -11.63
CA ALA A 227 45.24 1.96 -10.49
C ALA A 227 43.80 1.49 -10.28
N GLN A 228 43.40 1.32 -9.03
CA GLN A 228 42.05 0.87 -8.69
C GLN A 228 41.14 2.07 -8.43
N GLN A 229 39.91 2.00 -8.93
CA GLN A 229 38.84 2.97 -8.68
C GLN A 229 37.70 2.24 -7.96
N ASP A 230 37.23 2.80 -6.84
CA ASP A 230 35.97 2.37 -6.22
C ASP A 230 35.02 3.55 -6.14
N ASN A 231 34.00 3.55 -7.00
CA ASN A 231 32.97 4.59 -7.10
C ASN A 231 31.57 3.99 -7.25
N THR A 232 31.43 2.67 -7.14
CA THR A 232 30.14 1.98 -7.32
C THR A 232 29.46 1.66 -5.99
N LYS A 233 30.10 1.97 -4.85
CA LYS A 233 29.49 1.78 -3.52
C LYS A 233 28.34 2.76 -3.29
N LEU A 234 27.15 2.20 -3.37
CA LEU A 234 25.92 2.93 -3.10
C LEU A 234 25.68 3.05 -1.59
N HIS A 235 25.33 4.24 -1.14
CA HIS A 235 24.68 4.44 0.15
C HIS A 235 23.17 4.49 -0.02
N ASN A 236 22.49 3.74 0.84
CA ASN A 236 21.03 3.65 0.86
C ASN A 236 20.49 4.54 1.97
N SER A 237 19.42 5.26 1.67
CA SER A 237 18.66 6.00 2.65
C SER A 237 17.17 5.92 2.34
N ALA A 238 16.33 6.13 3.35
CA ALA A 238 14.89 6.02 3.17
C ALA A 238 14.11 7.02 4.02
N LEU A 239 12.99 7.49 3.48
CA LEU A 239 11.91 8.17 4.19
C LEU A 239 10.70 7.26 4.28
N VAL A 240 10.01 7.29 5.42
CA VAL A 240 8.77 6.54 5.62
C VAL A 240 7.71 7.48 6.15
N TYR A 241 6.64 7.64 5.39
CA TYR A 241 5.44 8.36 5.79
C TYR A 241 4.32 7.38 6.13
N HIS A 242 3.46 7.79 7.07
CA HIS A 242 2.17 7.17 7.33
C HIS A 242 1.10 8.19 6.98
N LEU A 243 0.52 8.07 5.79
CA LEU A 243 -0.39 9.06 5.23
C LEU A 243 -1.82 8.53 5.24
N GLU A 244 -2.76 9.41 5.56
CA GLU A 244 -4.18 9.13 5.43
C GLU A 244 -4.62 9.43 4.00
N LEU A 245 -4.86 8.37 3.21
CA LEU A 245 -5.24 8.50 1.81
C LEU A 245 -6.70 8.11 1.60
N VAL A 246 -7.36 8.76 0.63
CA VAL A 246 -8.75 8.50 0.28
C VAL A 246 -8.82 7.62 -0.97
N GLY A 247 -9.53 6.50 -0.86
CA GLY A 247 -9.72 5.56 -1.96
C GLY A 247 -10.39 6.21 -3.16
N GLY A 248 -9.90 5.93 -4.36
CA GLY A 248 -10.34 6.54 -5.62
C GLY A 248 -9.81 7.96 -5.87
N THR A 249 -9.13 8.59 -4.92
CA THR A 249 -8.52 9.92 -5.09
C THR A 249 -7.11 9.81 -5.65
N THR A 250 -6.78 10.58 -6.68
CA THR A 250 -5.42 10.60 -7.26
C THR A 250 -4.50 11.51 -6.47
N TYR A 251 -3.32 11.00 -6.13
CA TYR A 251 -2.20 11.73 -5.54
C TYR A 251 -1.06 11.77 -6.55
N ASN A 252 -0.46 12.95 -6.75
CA ASN A 252 0.67 13.13 -7.65
C ASN A 252 1.96 13.15 -6.83
N PHE A 253 3.05 12.60 -7.36
CA PHE A 253 4.34 12.65 -6.69
C PHE A 253 5.52 12.74 -7.66
N ASN A 254 6.64 13.27 -7.19
CA ASN A 254 7.93 13.28 -7.88
C ASN A 254 9.06 12.89 -6.93
N PHE A 255 10.14 12.37 -7.50
CA PHE A 255 11.39 12.12 -6.79
C PHE A 255 12.59 12.59 -7.61
N SER A 256 13.47 13.36 -6.97
CA SER A 256 14.62 14.01 -7.61
C SER A 256 15.82 14.07 -6.68
N ILE A 257 16.96 14.50 -7.20
CA ILE A 257 18.23 14.62 -6.49
C ILE A 257 18.97 15.90 -6.88
N CYS A 258 19.65 16.54 -5.93
CA CYS A 258 20.67 17.55 -6.15
C CYS A 258 21.95 17.13 -5.43
N ILE A 259 23.09 17.18 -6.12
CA ILE A 259 24.41 16.91 -5.55
C ILE A 259 25.15 18.23 -5.42
N THR A 260 25.74 18.53 -4.27
CA THR A 260 26.36 19.85 -4.04
C THR A 260 27.79 19.81 -3.56
N THR A 261 28.40 18.63 -3.41
CA THR A 261 29.70 18.50 -2.76
C THR A 261 30.68 17.72 -3.62
N GLY A 262 31.90 18.23 -3.69
CA GLY A 262 33.08 17.49 -4.12
C GLY A 262 33.53 17.78 -5.55
N HIS A 263 33.01 18.84 -6.18
CA HIS A 263 33.25 19.22 -7.59
C HIS A 263 34.70 18.99 -8.02
N THR A 264 35.65 19.65 -7.35
CA THR A 264 37.08 19.62 -7.72
C THR A 264 37.79 18.27 -7.60
N TYR A 265 37.19 17.27 -6.95
CA TYR A 265 37.81 15.96 -6.72
C TYR A 265 37.35 14.87 -7.69
N PHE A 266 36.27 15.11 -8.43
CA PHE A 266 35.72 14.15 -9.39
C PHE A 266 36.16 14.47 -10.83
N LEU A 267 36.20 13.45 -11.70
CA LEU A 267 36.52 13.63 -13.12
C LEU A 267 35.59 14.66 -13.78
N ASN A 268 36.16 15.55 -14.61
CA ASN A 268 35.42 16.64 -15.25
C ASN A 268 34.62 17.48 -14.24
N ASN A 269 35.15 17.60 -13.02
CA ASN A 269 34.52 18.20 -11.86
C ASN A 269 33.13 17.63 -11.47
N GLY A 270 32.78 16.44 -11.95
CA GLY A 270 31.42 15.91 -11.80
C GLY A 270 30.35 16.57 -12.65
N ASP A 271 30.74 17.39 -13.64
CA ASP A 271 29.82 18.03 -14.58
C ASP A 271 29.42 17.09 -15.73
N SER A 272 30.23 16.06 -16.02
CA SER A 272 29.98 15.13 -17.13
C SER A 272 30.72 13.78 -17.03
N GLY A 273 30.14 12.76 -17.66
CA GLY A 273 30.76 11.44 -17.80
C GLY A 273 30.87 10.68 -16.48
N ASN A 274 31.98 9.97 -16.28
CA ASN A 274 32.13 9.08 -15.12
C ASN A 274 32.30 9.83 -13.79
N GLY A 275 32.72 11.09 -13.80
CA GLY A 275 32.83 11.88 -12.57
C GLY A 275 31.48 12.35 -12.02
N GLN A 276 30.40 12.26 -12.80
CA GLN A 276 29.06 12.49 -12.29
C GLN A 276 28.72 11.45 -11.23
N GLY A 277 28.05 11.89 -10.16
CA GLY A 277 27.38 11.00 -9.23
C GLY A 277 26.36 10.15 -9.95
N HIS A 278 25.90 9.08 -9.31
CA HIS A 278 24.90 8.20 -9.90
C HIS A 278 23.87 7.73 -8.91
N VAL A 279 22.64 7.55 -9.40
CA VAL A 279 21.52 7.00 -8.65
C VAL A 279 21.04 5.73 -9.30
N GLY A 280 20.79 4.71 -8.48
CA GLY A 280 20.19 3.48 -8.97
C GLY A 280 21.12 2.51 -9.70
N HIS A 281 22.42 2.47 -9.41
CA HIS A 281 23.38 1.59 -10.09
C HIS A 281 23.01 0.09 -9.97
N ASP A 282 23.19 -0.51 -8.79
CA ASP A 282 22.82 -1.91 -8.54
C ASP A 282 21.40 -2.07 -7.98
N ARG A 283 20.89 -1.01 -7.33
CA ARG A 283 19.58 -1.00 -6.68
C ARG A 283 18.85 0.28 -7.08
N PRO A 284 17.73 0.21 -7.82
CA PRO A 284 16.99 1.40 -8.23
C PRO A 284 16.43 2.15 -7.02
N CYS A 285 16.29 3.46 -7.15
CA CYS A 285 15.44 4.23 -6.24
C CYS A 285 13.97 3.78 -6.37
N THR A 286 13.19 3.88 -5.29
CA THR A 286 11.81 3.38 -5.28
C THR A 286 10.87 4.25 -4.43
N VAL A 287 9.60 4.30 -4.83
CA VAL A 287 8.50 4.81 -4.00
C VAL A 287 7.47 3.69 -3.86
N GLU A 288 7.19 3.27 -2.63
CA GLU A 288 6.35 2.11 -2.33
C GLU A 288 5.17 2.52 -1.45
N PHE A 289 3.96 2.18 -1.88
CA PHE A 289 2.70 2.39 -1.17
C PHE A 289 2.22 1.05 -0.63
N THR A 290 1.91 0.98 0.67
CA THR A 290 1.35 -0.20 1.31
C THR A 290 0.16 0.18 2.18
N PHE A 291 -1.02 -0.35 1.89
CA PHE A 291 -2.18 -0.18 2.74
C PHE A 291 -1.95 -0.90 4.08
N LEU A 292 -2.22 -0.22 5.19
CA LEU A 292 -2.05 -0.77 6.54
C LEU A 292 -3.37 -1.10 7.21
N LYS A 293 -4.32 -0.16 7.20
CA LYS A 293 -5.61 -0.28 7.89
C LYS A 293 -6.61 0.76 7.39
N GLU A 294 -7.90 0.46 7.59
CA GLU A 294 -8.99 1.43 7.42
C GLU A 294 -9.05 2.46 8.57
N ASN A 295 -9.79 3.54 8.31
CA ASN A 295 -10.10 4.63 9.25
C ASN A 295 -11.37 4.40 10.06
#